data_AF-A0A9E1ZWL4-F1
#
_entry.id   AF-A0A9E1ZWL4-F1
#
_cell.length_a   1.000
_cell.length_b   1.000
_cell.length_c   1.000
_cell.angle_alpha   90.00
_cell.angle_beta   90.00
_cell.angle_gamma   90.00
#
_symmetry.space_group_name_H-M   'P 1'
#
loop_
_entity.id
_entity.type
_entity.pdbx_description
1 polymer ?
#
loop_
_entity_poly.entity_id
_entity_poly.type
_entity_poly.pdbx_seq_one_letter_code
_entity_poly.pdbx_strand_id
1 'polypeptide(L)'
;MKTKPFVIAPQDYGRALDVAGTKVNVLVSNKETGGYEVTFQEGEEGTGPRLHSHGWDEAFFVLRGTAEFKYSEETVLCEPGTLVHLPAGTAHGYTFGPGGGAVLELAGDGSNATQMFTNMDREFPPGPRDIEKAKAVLAENGVTQEVNSAGER
;
A
#
# COMPACT_ATOMS: atom_id res chain seq x y z
N MET A 1 12.43 21.32 -10.23
CA MET A 1 12.39 21.07 -11.69
C MET A 1 10.94 21.05 -12.12
N LYS A 2 10.57 21.57 -13.31
CA LYS A 2 9.21 21.36 -13.82
C LYS A 2 9.09 19.91 -14.30
N THR A 3 8.09 19.20 -13.82
CA THR A 3 7.74 17.85 -14.28
C THR A 3 7.28 17.93 -15.74
N LYS A 4 7.58 16.88 -16.51
CA LYS A 4 7.15 16.75 -17.91
C LYS A 4 6.00 15.73 -17.98
N PRO A 5 5.03 15.89 -18.88
CA PRO A 5 4.01 14.86 -19.12
C PRO A 5 4.64 13.57 -19.64
N PHE A 6 4.10 12.43 -19.22
CA PHE A 6 4.47 11.10 -19.69
C PHE A 6 3.26 10.14 -19.64
N VAL A 7 3.39 8.98 -20.27
CA VAL A 7 2.40 7.89 -20.27
C VAL A 7 3.14 6.62 -19.87
N ILE A 8 2.51 5.80 -19.05
CA ILE A 8 2.99 4.47 -18.69
C ILE A 8 1.87 3.50 -19.02
N ALA A 9 2.12 2.58 -19.93
CA ALA A 9 1.22 1.49 -20.22
C ALA A 9 1.66 0.22 -19.47
N PRO A 10 0.79 -0.79 -19.31
CA PRO A 10 1.12 -2.01 -18.57
C PRO A 10 2.42 -2.69 -19.01
N GLN A 11 2.75 -2.66 -20.31
CA GLN A 11 4.00 -3.22 -20.82
C GLN A 11 5.26 -2.45 -20.41
N ASP A 12 5.11 -1.21 -19.94
CA ASP A 12 6.20 -0.33 -19.51
C ASP A 12 6.42 -0.39 -17.99
N TYR A 13 5.61 -1.16 -17.26
CA TYR A 13 5.74 -1.30 -15.81
C TYR A 13 7.11 -1.87 -15.46
N GLY A 14 7.74 -1.29 -14.45
CA GLY A 14 8.88 -1.91 -13.80
C GLY A 14 8.50 -3.26 -13.17
N ARG A 15 9.51 -4.04 -12.75
CA ARG A 15 9.28 -5.26 -11.97
C ARG A 15 8.41 -4.92 -10.75
N ALA A 16 7.35 -5.71 -10.55
CA ALA A 16 6.55 -5.60 -9.33
C ALA A 16 7.41 -5.92 -8.09
N LEU A 17 7.30 -5.05 -7.09
CA LEU A 17 7.86 -5.24 -5.76
C LEU A 17 7.02 -6.29 -5.01
N ASP A 18 7.65 -7.13 -4.20
CA ASP A 18 6.94 -8.02 -3.29
C ASP A 18 6.93 -7.40 -1.89
N VAL A 19 5.76 -6.92 -1.48
CA VAL A 19 5.55 -6.33 -0.17
C VAL A 19 4.62 -7.23 0.61
N ALA A 20 5.22 -8.07 1.45
CA ALA A 20 4.50 -8.96 2.36
C ALA A 20 3.55 -9.98 1.67
N GLY A 21 3.75 -10.27 0.38
CA GLY A 21 2.88 -11.13 -0.43
C GLY A 21 2.02 -10.37 -1.44
N THR A 22 1.92 -9.04 -1.32
CA THR A 22 1.26 -8.17 -2.30
C THR A 22 2.27 -7.74 -3.36
N LYS A 23 1.89 -7.83 -4.63
CA LYS A 23 2.67 -7.32 -5.77
C LYS A 23 2.35 -5.84 -5.96
N VAL A 24 3.38 -4.99 -5.89
CA VAL A 24 3.25 -3.54 -6.02
C VAL A 24 4.04 -3.06 -7.24
N ASN A 25 3.34 -2.60 -8.27
CA ASN A 25 3.92 -1.86 -9.38
C ASN A 25 3.90 -0.37 -9.07
N VAL A 26 5.07 0.24 -8.90
CA VAL A 26 5.20 1.70 -8.81
C VAL A 26 4.94 2.27 -10.20
N LEU A 27 3.84 3.01 -10.36
CA LEU A 27 3.52 3.70 -11.60
C LEU A 27 4.16 5.07 -11.62
N VAL A 28 4.07 5.81 -10.52
CA VAL A 28 4.80 7.07 -10.36
C VAL A 28 5.14 7.34 -8.90
N SER A 29 6.34 7.84 -8.66
CA SER A 29 6.82 8.26 -7.33
C SER A 29 6.70 9.77 -7.10
N ASN A 30 6.79 10.20 -5.84
CA ASN A 30 6.83 11.62 -5.50
C ASN A 30 8.04 12.33 -6.12
N LYS A 31 9.16 11.63 -6.32
CA LYS A 31 10.35 12.16 -7.01
C LYS A 31 10.05 12.60 -8.45
N GLU A 32 9.08 11.96 -9.10
CA GLU A 32 8.69 12.21 -10.49
C GLU A 32 7.57 13.24 -10.61
N THR A 33 6.62 13.27 -9.67
CA THR A 33 5.46 14.19 -9.69
C THR A 33 5.70 15.49 -8.93
N GLY A 34 6.52 15.43 -7.88
CA GLY A 34 6.67 16.48 -6.87
C GLY A 34 5.43 16.72 -6.01
N GLY A 35 4.49 15.76 -5.92
CA GLY A 35 3.27 15.98 -5.13
C GLY A 35 2.32 14.79 -4.91
N TYR A 36 2.51 13.65 -5.59
CA TYR A 36 1.72 12.44 -5.34
C TYR A 36 2.44 11.18 -5.82
N GLU A 37 2.03 10.02 -5.32
CA GLU A 37 2.49 8.72 -5.77
C GLU A 37 1.30 7.89 -6.25
N VAL A 38 1.52 7.02 -7.24
CA VAL A 38 0.51 6.06 -7.68
C VAL A 38 1.14 4.69 -7.77
N THR A 39 0.50 3.70 -7.14
CA THR A 39 0.87 2.30 -7.31
C THR A 39 -0.32 1.47 -7.75
N PHE A 40 -0.03 0.44 -8.53
CA PHE A 40 -0.98 -0.62 -8.84
C PHE A 40 -0.61 -1.84 -8.00
N GLN A 41 -1.54 -2.28 -7.16
CA GLN A 41 -1.30 -3.38 -6.24
C GLN A 41 -2.21 -4.55 -6.55
N GLU A 42 -1.64 -5.75 -6.56
CA GLU A 42 -2.36 -7.01 -6.75
C GLU A 42 -1.95 -8.02 -5.69
N GLY A 43 -2.90 -8.85 -5.26
CA GLY A 43 -2.63 -9.85 -4.24
C GLY A 43 -3.60 -11.01 -4.30
N GLU A 44 -3.15 -12.13 -3.75
CA GLU A 44 -3.97 -13.32 -3.53
C GLU A 44 -4.97 -13.10 -2.38
N GLU A 45 -5.93 -14.00 -2.25
CA GLU A 45 -6.85 -14.02 -1.11
C GLU A 45 -6.09 -13.99 0.23
N GLY A 46 -6.57 -13.16 1.16
CA GLY A 46 -5.97 -13.02 2.49
C GLY A 46 -4.71 -12.13 2.54
N THR A 47 -4.23 -11.60 1.41
CA THR A 47 -3.09 -10.67 1.38
C THR A 47 -3.52 -9.20 1.50
N GLY A 48 -2.60 -8.34 1.92
CA GLY A 48 -2.81 -6.92 2.14
C GLY A 48 -2.03 -6.38 3.34
N PRO A 49 -1.96 -5.05 3.51
CA PRO A 49 -1.26 -4.45 4.63
C PRO A 49 -2.02 -4.67 5.93
N ARG A 50 -1.29 -4.99 7.01
CA ARG A 50 -1.83 -4.97 8.36
C ARG A 50 -2.15 -3.53 8.78
N LEU A 51 -2.85 -3.38 9.90
CA LEU A 51 -3.20 -2.07 10.44
C LEU A 51 -1.95 -1.20 10.67
N HIS A 52 -1.91 -0.03 10.05
CA HIS A 52 -0.80 0.91 10.13
C HIS A 52 -1.32 2.35 9.95
N SER A 53 -0.47 3.33 10.26
CA SER A 53 -0.77 4.75 10.06
C SER A 53 0.46 5.49 9.53
N HIS A 54 0.24 6.62 8.88
CA HIS A 54 1.30 7.47 8.34
C HIS A 54 0.85 8.93 8.22
N GLY A 55 1.82 9.82 8.00
CA GLY A 55 1.60 11.28 7.99
C GLY A 55 1.08 11.88 6.67
N TRP A 56 0.80 11.07 5.64
CA TRP A 56 0.22 11.52 4.37
C TRP A 56 -1.21 11.02 4.19
N ASP A 57 -1.99 11.70 3.35
CA ASP A 57 -3.29 11.21 2.89
C ASP A 57 -3.09 10.05 1.91
N GLU A 58 -3.98 9.07 1.94
CA GLU A 58 -3.98 7.94 1.02
C GLU A 58 -5.39 7.67 0.50
N ALA A 59 -5.50 7.16 -0.72
CA ALA A 59 -6.74 6.66 -1.26
C ALA A 59 -6.53 5.36 -2.04
N PHE A 60 -7.50 4.46 -1.94
CA PHE A 60 -7.55 3.24 -2.72
C PHE A 60 -8.79 3.20 -3.60
N PHE A 61 -8.61 2.79 -4.85
CA PHE A 61 -9.71 2.50 -5.76
C PHE A 61 -9.69 1.01 -6.10
N VAL A 62 -10.76 0.29 -5.77
CA VAL A 62 -10.85 -1.15 -6.02
C VAL A 62 -11.10 -1.41 -7.51
N LEU A 63 -10.21 -2.18 -8.14
CA LEU A 63 -10.25 -2.46 -9.58
C LEU A 63 -10.77 -3.86 -9.89
N ARG A 64 -10.45 -4.85 -9.05
CA ARG A 64 -10.81 -6.26 -9.26
C ARG A 64 -10.92 -6.99 -7.93
N GLY A 65 -11.79 -8.00 -7.88
CA GLY A 65 -12.03 -8.79 -6.68
C GLY A 65 -12.73 -7.96 -5.61
N THR A 66 -12.55 -8.33 -4.36
CA THR A 66 -13.02 -7.54 -3.22
C THR A 66 -11.88 -7.29 -2.24
N ALA A 67 -11.97 -6.21 -1.48
CA ALA A 67 -11.05 -5.90 -0.40
C ALA A 67 -11.85 -5.47 0.84
N GLU A 68 -11.61 -6.13 1.97
CA GLU A 68 -12.12 -5.69 3.26
C GLU A 68 -11.18 -4.63 3.83
N PHE A 69 -11.62 -3.38 3.85
CA PHE A 69 -10.88 -2.28 4.46
C PHE A 69 -11.25 -2.16 5.93
N LYS A 70 -10.22 -1.91 6.76
CA LYS A 70 -10.34 -1.59 8.18
C LYS A 70 -9.76 -0.22 8.39
N TYR A 71 -10.50 0.68 9.01
CA TYR A 71 -10.03 2.00 9.39
C TYR A 71 -10.83 2.50 10.58
N SER A 72 -10.18 3.19 11.52
CA SER A 72 -10.82 3.62 12.77
C SER A 72 -11.52 2.43 13.48
N GLU A 73 -12.85 2.48 13.66
CA GLU A 73 -13.67 1.39 14.21
C GLU A 73 -14.53 0.69 13.14
N GLU A 74 -14.31 0.99 11.87
CA GLU A 74 -15.09 0.48 10.74
C GLU A 74 -14.39 -0.69 10.05
N THR A 75 -15.20 -1.61 9.54
CA THR A 75 -14.77 -2.66 8.63
C THR A 75 -15.77 -2.71 7.48
N VAL A 76 -15.29 -2.49 6.26
CA VAL A 76 -16.14 -2.35 5.08
C VAL A 76 -15.62 -3.25 3.97
N LEU A 77 -16.51 -4.09 3.43
CA LEU A 77 -16.22 -4.85 2.22
C LEU A 77 -16.41 -3.96 1.00
N CYS A 78 -15.33 -3.75 0.24
CA CYS A 78 -15.31 -2.91 -0.94
C CYS A 78 -15.26 -3.77 -2.21
N GLU A 79 -16.16 -3.46 -3.15
CA GLU A 79 -16.26 -4.10 -4.47
C GLU A 79 -15.59 -3.21 -5.54
N PRO A 80 -15.38 -3.71 -6.78
CA PRO A 80 -14.79 -2.90 -7.85
C PRO A 80 -15.61 -1.63 -8.11
N GLY A 81 -14.91 -0.50 -8.24
CA GLY A 81 -15.53 0.82 -8.36
C GLY A 81 -15.66 1.59 -7.05
N THR A 82 -15.33 0.99 -5.91
CA THR A 82 -15.30 1.67 -4.60
C THR A 82 -14.01 2.48 -4.42
N LEU A 83 -14.17 3.73 -4.00
CA LEU A 83 -13.10 4.60 -3.50
C LEU A 83 -13.10 4.57 -1.97
N VAL A 84 -11.92 4.37 -1.38
CA VAL A 84 -11.67 4.54 0.06
C VAL A 84 -10.65 5.67 0.21
N HIS A 85 -10.97 6.70 1.00
CA HIS A 85 -10.06 7.81 1.27
C HIS A 85 -9.73 7.85 2.76
N LEU A 86 -8.44 7.96 3.06
CA LEU A 86 -7.84 7.82 4.38
C LEU A 86 -6.97 9.06 4.64
N PRO A 87 -7.47 10.04 5.39
CA PRO A 87 -6.68 11.21 5.77
C PRO A 87 -5.44 10.83 6.58
N ALA A 88 -4.40 11.67 6.55
CA ALA A 88 -3.18 11.51 7.33
C ALA A 88 -3.48 11.22 8.82
N GLY A 89 -2.75 10.25 9.38
CA GLY A 89 -2.92 9.78 10.75
C GLY A 89 -4.05 8.76 10.95
N THR A 90 -4.85 8.45 9.94
CA THR A 90 -5.86 7.38 10.03
C THR A 90 -5.16 6.03 10.11
N ALA A 91 -5.39 5.27 11.18
CA ALA A 91 -5.00 3.87 11.26
C ALA A 91 -5.85 3.05 10.30
N HIS A 92 -5.24 2.31 9.39
CA HIS A 92 -5.93 1.55 8.35
C HIS A 92 -5.16 0.32 7.86
N GLY A 93 -5.88 -0.56 7.17
CA GLY A 93 -5.34 -1.74 6.49
C GLY A 93 -6.42 -2.37 5.63
N TYR A 94 -6.04 -3.32 4.78
CA TYR A 94 -7.02 -4.07 4.01
C TYR A 94 -6.59 -5.51 3.80
N THR A 95 -7.56 -6.37 3.50
CA THR A 95 -7.34 -7.77 3.13
C THR A 95 -8.13 -8.09 1.86
N PHE A 96 -7.49 -8.69 0.86
CA PHE A 96 -8.19 -9.16 -0.33
C PHE A 96 -9.08 -10.37 -0.03
N GLY A 97 -10.28 -10.35 -0.58
CA GLY A 97 -11.27 -11.42 -0.44
C GLY A 97 -11.02 -12.63 -1.35
N PRO A 98 -12.02 -13.53 -1.46
CA PRO A 98 -11.88 -14.77 -2.23
C PRO A 98 -11.44 -14.58 -3.68
N GLY A 99 -10.41 -15.32 -4.09
CA GLY A 99 -9.82 -15.22 -5.43
C GLY A 99 -8.89 -14.01 -5.64
N GLY A 100 -8.53 -13.30 -4.57
CA GLY A 100 -7.60 -12.17 -4.62
C GLY A 100 -8.23 -10.88 -5.16
N GLY A 101 -7.39 -9.88 -5.42
CA GLY A 101 -7.87 -8.58 -5.88
C GLY A 101 -6.80 -7.67 -6.45
N ALA A 102 -7.24 -6.48 -6.86
CA ALA A 102 -6.37 -5.40 -7.29
C ALA A 102 -6.92 -4.03 -6.87
N VAL A 103 -6.03 -3.14 -6.45
CA VAL A 103 -6.35 -1.75 -6.10
C VAL A 103 -5.37 -0.80 -6.80
N LEU A 104 -5.86 0.41 -7.11
CA LEU A 104 -5.00 1.55 -7.39
C LEU A 104 -4.84 2.34 -6.09
N GLU A 105 -3.60 2.53 -5.64
CA GLU A 105 -3.26 3.39 -4.52
C GLU A 105 -2.85 4.76 -5.05
N LEU A 106 -3.34 5.81 -4.40
CA LEU A 106 -2.83 7.17 -4.53
C LEU A 106 -2.35 7.66 -3.17
N ALA A 107 -1.09 8.01 -3.06
CA ALA A 107 -0.52 8.62 -1.86
C ALA A 107 -0.27 10.11 -2.10
N GLY A 108 -0.68 10.93 -1.13
CA GLY A 108 -0.68 12.39 -1.23
C GLY A 108 0.70 13.04 -1.18
N ASP A 109 0.69 14.37 -1.09
CA ASP A 109 1.91 15.17 -1.04
C ASP A 109 2.76 14.82 0.18
N GLY A 110 4.08 14.85 0.00
CA GLY A 110 5.05 14.44 1.02
C GLY A 110 5.07 12.95 1.36
N SER A 111 4.29 12.10 0.67
CA SER A 111 4.31 10.66 0.89
C SER A 111 5.68 10.05 0.58
N ASN A 112 6.00 8.96 1.30
CA ASN A 112 7.19 8.14 1.12
C ASN A 112 6.83 6.66 0.85
N ALA A 113 5.62 6.38 0.36
CA ALA A 113 5.09 5.02 0.19
C ALA A 113 5.92 4.17 -0.79
N THR A 114 6.22 4.68 -1.98
CA THR A 114 7.01 3.97 -3.01
C THR A 114 8.43 3.64 -2.55
N GLN A 115 9.05 4.55 -1.78
CA GLN A 115 10.35 4.33 -1.18
C GLN A 115 10.27 3.27 -0.06
N MET A 116 9.21 3.30 0.74
CA MET A 116 8.92 2.28 1.75
C MET A 116 8.76 0.90 1.10
N PHE A 117 7.94 0.76 0.06
CA PHE A 117 7.75 -0.50 -0.67
C PHE A 117 9.07 -1.02 -1.24
N THR A 118 9.89 -0.13 -1.81
CA THR A 118 11.21 -0.48 -2.33
C THR A 118 12.14 -1.01 -1.24
N ASN A 119 12.11 -0.39 -0.06
CA ASN A 119 12.90 -0.85 1.09
C ASN A 119 12.38 -2.19 1.62
N MET A 120 11.07 -2.38 1.71
CA MET A 120 10.48 -3.64 2.13
C MET A 120 10.83 -4.81 1.19
N ASP A 121 10.69 -4.63 -0.13
CA ASP A 121 11.06 -5.65 -1.13
C ASP A 121 12.55 -6.00 -1.07
N ARG A 122 13.42 -5.00 -0.88
CA ARG A 122 14.87 -5.23 -0.74
C ARG A 122 15.23 -5.99 0.52
N GLU A 123 14.65 -5.62 1.65
CA GLU A 123 15.03 -6.15 2.97
C GLU A 123 14.34 -7.48 3.31
N PHE A 124 13.21 -7.79 2.66
CA PHE A 124 12.39 -8.98 2.87
C PHE A 124 12.06 -9.70 1.56
N PRO A 125 13.06 -10.25 0.84
CA PRO A 125 12.80 -11.17 -0.26
C PRO A 125 12.04 -12.42 0.26
N PRO A 126 11.39 -13.20 -0.63
CA PRO A 126 10.60 -14.36 -0.23
C PRO A 126 11.35 -15.30 0.73
N GLY A 127 10.82 -15.50 1.95
CA GLY A 127 11.47 -16.26 3.01
C GLY A 127 10.94 -15.97 4.41
N PRO A 128 11.57 -16.51 5.48
CA PRO A 128 11.20 -16.23 6.86
C PRO A 128 11.36 -14.74 7.17
N ARG A 129 10.32 -14.12 7.72
CA ARG A 129 10.31 -12.68 8.01
C ARG A 129 10.83 -12.41 9.41
N ASP A 130 11.86 -11.57 9.51
CA ASP A 130 12.27 -10.93 10.75
C ASP A 130 11.30 -9.76 11.04
N ILE A 131 10.40 -9.96 12.00
CA ILE A 131 9.34 -9.00 12.34
C ILE A 131 9.92 -7.69 12.91
N GLU A 132 11.00 -7.77 13.68
CA GLU A 132 11.60 -6.58 14.30
C GLU A 132 12.34 -5.74 13.25
N LYS A 133 13.04 -6.40 12.33
CA LYS A 133 13.60 -5.72 11.15
C LYS A 133 12.49 -5.06 10.32
N ALA A 134 11.34 -5.72 10.14
CA ALA A 134 10.26 -5.18 9.32
C ALA A 134 9.64 -3.91 9.94
N LYS A 135 9.45 -3.92 11.26
CA LYS A 135 9.03 -2.73 12.02
C LYS A 135 10.00 -1.57 11.87
N ALA A 136 11.32 -1.84 11.94
CA ALA A 136 12.33 -0.81 11.79
C ALA A 136 12.28 -0.16 10.39
N VAL A 137 12.19 -0.97 9.33
CA VAL A 137 12.08 -0.45 7.96
C VAL A 137 10.83 0.40 7.78
N LEU A 138 9.68 -0.02 8.32
CA LEU A 138 8.45 0.78 8.23
C LEU A 138 8.60 2.11 8.97
N ALA A 139 9.12 2.10 10.19
CA ALA A 139 9.31 3.30 11.00
C ALA A 139 10.28 4.30 10.35
N GLU A 140 11.39 3.81 9.77
CA GLU A 140 12.35 4.63 9.00
C GLU A 140 11.71 5.34 7.80
N ASN A 141 10.61 4.79 7.29
CA ASN A 141 9.87 5.35 6.17
C ASN A 141 8.58 6.10 6.58
N GLY A 142 8.39 6.39 7.87
CA GLY A 142 7.27 7.18 8.38
C GLY A 142 5.96 6.39 8.52
N VAL A 143 6.03 5.06 8.55
CA VAL A 143 4.88 4.18 8.75
C VAL A 143 4.92 3.59 10.16
N THR A 144 3.84 3.78 10.90
CA THR A 144 3.65 3.22 12.24
C THR A 144 2.79 1.98 12.14
N GLN A 145 3.28 0.84 12.65
CA GLN A 145 2.43 -0.34 12.81
C GLN A 145 1.51 -0.15 14.01
N GLU A 146 0.21 -0.40 13.82
CA GLU A 146 -0.76 -0.33 14.89
C GLU A 146 -0.96 -1.72 15.51
N VAL A 147 -0.94 -1.78 16.85
CA VAL A 147 -1.24 -3.02 17.57
C VAL A 147 -2.71 -3.00 17.91
N ASN A 148 -3.49 -3.97 17.39
CA ASN A 148 -4.84 -4.16 17.87
C ASN A 148 -4.79 -4.47 19.37
N SER A 149 -5.39 -3.59 20.18
CA SER A 149 -5.63 -3.82 21.60
C SER A 149 -6.61 -4.98 21.85
N ALA A 150 -7.22 -5.51 20.80
CA ALA A 150 -7.84 -6.82 20.77
C ALA A 150 -6.85 -7.85 20.22
N GLY A 151 -6.20 -8.59 21.11
CA GLY A 151 -5.31 -9.67 20.73
C GLY A 151 -6.03 -10.73 19.91
N GLU A 152 -5.59 -10.94 18.68
CA GLU A 152 -5.94 -12.11 17.88
C GLU A 152 -4.66 -12.85 17.47
N ARG A 153 -4.74 -14.16 17.66
CA ARG A 153 -3.69 -15.17 17.52
C ARG A 153 -3.50 -15.56 16.06
#